data_AF-A0A166HZ55-F1
#
_entry.id   AF-A0A166HZ55-F1
#
_cell.length_a   1.000
_cell.length_b   1.000
_cell.length_c   1.000
_cell.angle_alpha   90.00
_cell.angle_beta   90.00
_cell.angle_gamma   90.00
#
_symmetry.space_group_name_H-M   'P 1'
#
loop_
_entity.id
_entity.type
_entity.pdbx_description
1 polymer ?
#
loop_
_entity_poly.entity_id
_entity_poly.type
_entity_poly.pdbx_seq_one_letter_code
_entity_poly.pdbx_strand_id
1 'polypeptide(L)'
;MGPTIRGTTAVEITSGLHWYLKYWCGAHISWDKTGGIQIASIPKPGALPRILNDEGVIIKRPVPWNYYQNVVTSSYSYVWWNWERWEKEIDWMALQGVNLPLAFTAQETIWQKVFTGFNISKQELDDFFGGPAFLAWARMGNLHGDTFNENSPPTNDPDFISSLGSAVYKAMSKADKDAVWLMQGWLFYSDSSFWQPPQMKEWLKNYSSRRYGKAVSEVEEAWKILHRTVYNCTDSIADHNIDFIVKLPDWDPSLRTISRTTPKQMQNSYRPHKRRFSYHETTNPLPQSHLWYPTHDVIIALRLFLDAKHALAGSLTYRYDLVDLTRQVLSKYANQVYLDAINAFRVKDTKTFLYQSQRFLQLIKDTEELLAADDNFLLGTWLESAKNLAMNHKERRQYEWNARTQVTMWFDTTKSVQSSLHDYANKFWSGLLGKYYLPRASMYFDHLSRNLTENEDFKLKEWRREWIAYSSKWQRSNELYPVKAEGDALAISSTLYDKYLV
;
A
#
# COMPACT_ATOMS: atom_id res chain seq x y z
N MET A 1 38.62 19.92 5.09
CA MET A 1 37.69 19.92 6.25
C MET A 1 36.27 19.80 5.70
N GLY A 2 35.42 19.00 6.34
CA GLY A 2 33.99 18.87 5.98
C GLY A 2 33.14 20.04 6.50
N PRO A 3 31.84 20.08 6.18
CA PRO A 3 30.94 21.11 6.71
C PRO A 3 30.77 20.97 8.23
N THR A 4 30.61 22.10 8.93
CA THR A 4 30.17 22.12 10.33
C THR A 4 28.65 22.16 10.37
N ILE A 5 28.02 21.17 10.99
CA ILE A 5 26.55 21.08 11.12
C ILE A 5 26.18 21.30 12.58
N ARG A 6 25.22 22.19 12.82
CA ARG A 6 24.73 22.54 14.16
C ARG A 6 23.21 22.44 14.18
N GLY A 7 22.67 22.02 15.32
CA GLY A 7 21.23 21.90 15.55
C GLY A 7 20.91 21.96 17.03
N THR A 8 19.65 22.21 17.35
CA THR A 8 19.16 22.30 18.73
C THR A 8 18.95 20.94 19.38
N THR A 9 18.67 19.90 18.58
CA THR A 9 18.63 18.50 19.01
C THR A 9 19.38 17.60 18.03
N ALA A 10 19.57 16.33 18.41
CA ALA A 10 20.15 15.33 17.52
C ALA A 10 19.36 15.18 16.21
N VAL A 11 18.02 15.29 16.25
CA VAL A 11 17.18 15.20 15.04
C VAL A 11 17.48 16.35 14.08
N GLU A 12 17.61 17.59 14.56
CA GLU A 12 17.98 18.71 13.70
C GLU A 12 19.40 18.60 13.15
N ILE A 13 20.34 18.06 13.92
CA ILE A 13 21.71 17.80 13.45
C ILE A 13 21.68 16.78 12.30
N THR A 14 20.99 15.65 12.49
CA THR A 14 20.87 14.59 11.47
C THR A 14 20.11 15.06 10.24
N SER A 15 19.05 15.86 10.43
CA SER A 15 18.32 16.50 9.31
C SER A 15 19.19 17.50 8.56
N GLY A 16 20.03 18.27 9.26
CA GLY A 16 21.00 19.17 8.65
C GLY A 16 22.05 18.43 7.82
N LEU A 17 22.51 17.27 8.30
CA LEU A 17 23.36 16.36 7.55
C LEU A 17 22.66 15.86 6.28
N HIS A 18 21.43 15.34 6.40
CA HIS A 18 20.66 14.90 5.25
C HIS A 18 20.46 16.04 4.24
N TRP A 19 20.15 17.24 4.71
CA TRP A 19 19.96 18.42 3.88
C TRP A 19 21.22 18.75 3.09
N TYR A 20 22.40 18.76 3.73
CA TYR A 20 23.68 18.93 3.04
C TYR A 20 23.92 17.83 2.00
N LEU A 21 23.75 16.56 2.38
CA LEU A 21 23.93 15.44 1.46
C LEU A 21 23.00 15.52 0.24
N LYS A 22 21.75 15.95 0.45
CA LYS A 22 20.75 16.10 -0.59
C LYS A 22 21.06 17.24 -1.54
N TYR A 23 21.33 18.44 -1.01
CA TYR A 23 21.40 19.65 -1.83
C TYR A 23 22.81 20.01 -2.29
N TRP A 24 23.86 19.62 -1.56
CA TRP A 24 25.26 19.86 -1.94
C TRP A 24 25.90 18.62 -2.57
N CYS A 25 25.57 17.42 -2.10
CA CYS A 25 26.18 16.18 -2.61
C CYS A 25 25.29 15.39 -3.59
N GLY A 26 24.07 15.87 -3.83
CA GLY A 26 23.13 15.23 -4.77
C GLY A 26 22.63 13.85 -4.33
N ALA A 27 22.81 13.46 -3.08
CA ALA A 27 22.41 12.15 -2.57
C ALA A 27 20.87 12.02 -2.46
N HIS A 28 20.40 10.77 -2.44
CA HIS A 28 19.01 10.43 -2.19
C HIS A 28 18.91 9.27 -1.21
N ILE A 29 18.07 9.43 -0.18
CA ILE A 29 17.82 8.40 0.82
C ILE A 29 16.31 8.12 0.84
N SER A 30 15.95 6.88 0.50
CA SER A 30 14.58 6.35 0.55
C SER A 30 14.58 4.97 1.20
N TRP A 31 13.41 4.33 1.33
CA TRP A 31 13.33 2.99 1.88
C TRP A 31 14.05 1.98 0.98
N ASP A 32 14.67 0.96 1.59
CA ASP A 32 15.25 -0.18 0.87
C ASP A 32 14.25 -0.80 -0.11
N LYS A 33 12.98 -0.90 0.32
CA LYS A 33 11.86 -1.42 -0.48
C LYS A 33 11.43 -0.55 -1.66
N THR A 34 11.99 0.65 -1.83
CA THR A 34 11.73 1.56 -2.95
C THR A 34 13.00 1.83 -3.77
N GLY A 35 13.86 0.81 -3.89
CA GLY A 35 15.15 0.91 -4.59
C GLY A 35 16.29 1.48 -3.74
N GLY A 36 16.03 1.80 -2.46
CA GLY A 36 17.04 2.13 -1.47
C GLY A 36 17.63 3.53 -1.59
N ILE A 37 18.95 3.60 -1.45
CA ILE A 37 19.71 4.85 -1.37
C ILE A 37 20.57 5.05 -2.62
N GLN A 38 20.71 6.30 -3.04
CA GLN A 38 21.72 6.75 -3.98
C GLN A 38 22.69 7.64 -3.22
N ILE A 39 23.95 7.21 -3.13
CA ILE A 39 25.03 7.96 -2.46
C ILE A 39 26.29 8.07 -3.32
N ALA A 40 26.26 7.53 -4.55
CA ALA A 40 27.39 7.53 -5.46
C ALA A 40 27.80 8.94 -5.93
N SER A 41 26.89 9.92 -5.82
CA SER A 41 27.17 11.33 -6.11
C SER A 41 27.92 12.04 -4.99
N ILE A 42 28.03 11.45 -3.79
CA ILE A 42 28.75 12.07 -2.67
C ILE A 42 30.25 12.10 -2.99
N PRO A 43 30.88 13.28 -3.03
CA PRO A 43 32.32 13.37 -3.29
C PRO A 43 33.14 12.69 -2.19
N LYS A 44 34.32 12.20 -2.57
CA LYS A 44 35.26 11.60 -1.62
C LYS A 44 35.64 12.59 -0.50
N PRO A 45 35.96 12.12 0.71
CA PRO A 45 36.50 12.97 1.77
C PRO A 45 37.64 13.86 1.24
N GLY A 46 37.55 15.17 1.49
CA GLY A 46 38.48 16.18 0.96
C GLY A 46 37.98 16.95 -0.26
N ALA A 47 37.02 16.40 -1.02
CA ALA A 47 36.37 17.03 -2.17
C ALA A 47 34.91 17.44 -1.89
N LEU A 48 34.50 17.39 -0.62
CA LEU A 48 33.14 17.76 -0.21
C LEU A 48 32.84 19.24 -0.57
N PRO A 49 31.68 19.53 -1.18
CA PRO A 49 31.34 20.89 -1.61
C PRO A 49 31.33 21.86 -0.44
N ARG A 50 32.00 23.00 -0.61
CA ARG A 50 32.04 24.07 0.39
C ARG A 50 30.76 24.91 0.31
N ILE A 51 30.26 25.33 1.46
CA ILE A 51 29.22 26.35 1.54
C ILE A 51 29.95 27.69 1.42
N LEU A 52 29.77 28.38 0.29
CA LEU A 52 30.53 29.59 -0.07
C LEU A 52 30.05 30.86 0.67
N ASN A 53 28.91 30.78 1.36
CA ASN A 53 28.42 31.87 2.19
C ASN A 53 28.97 31.73 3.62
N ASP A 54 29.69 32.75 4.09
CA ASP A 54 30.27 32.81 5.44
C ASP A 54 29.19 32.81 6.54
N GLU A 55 27.96 33.25 6.23
CA GLU A 55 26.82 33.20 7.15
C GLU A 55 26.23 31.77 7.31
N GLY A 56 26.64 30.83 6.45
CA GLY A 56 26.10 29.48 6.40
C GLY A 56 24.67 29.41 5.88
N VAL A 57 23.98 28.31 6.17
CA VAL A 57 22.55 28.13 5.87
C VAL A 57 21.80 27.82 7.15
N ILE A 58 20.76 28.60 7.44
CA ILE A 58 19.88 28.39 8.60
C ILE A 58 18.53 27.89 8.09
N ILE A 59 18.18 26.67 8.48
CA ILE A 59 16.85 26.09 8.24
C ILE A 59 16.10 26.04 9.57
N LYS A 60 14.91 26.65 9.60
CA LYS A 60 13.99 26.59 10.75
C LYS A 60 12.78 25.75 10.38
N ARG A 61 12.40 24.81 11.25
CA ARG A 61 11.16 24.06 11.07
C ARG A 61 9.96 24.99 11.23
N PRO A 62 8.92 24.85 10.39
CA PRO A 62 7.72 25.70 10.50
C PRO A 62 6.83 25.28 11.67
N VAL A 63 6.92 24.02 12.11
CA VAL A 63 6.11 23.44 13.19
C VAL A 63 6.97 22.72 14.22
N PRO A 64 6.59 22.72 15.51
CA PRO A 64 7.38 22.08 16.57
C PRO A 64 7.46 20.56 16.45
N TRP A 65 6.43 19.93 15.85
CA TRP A 65 6.31 18.47 15.76
C TRP A 65 6.18 18.03 14.30
N ASN A 66 7.08 17.16 13.87
CA ASN A 66 6.98 16.39 12.63
C ASN A 66 6.58 14.96 12.99
N TYR A 67 5.30 14.70 12.83
CA TYR A 67 4.68 13.41 13.11
C TYR A 67 4.91 12.41 11.96
N TYR A 68 5.07 11.14 12.29
CA TYR A 68 5.18 10.06 11.30
C TYR A 68 4.45 8.80 11.78
N GLN A 69 4.03 7.99 10.80
CA GLN A 69 3.30 6.72 10.91
C GLN A 69 1.77 6.85 11.00
N ASN A 70 1.06 5.79 10.64
CA ASN A 70 -0.32 5.55 11.01
C ASN A 70 -0.34 4.34 11.96
N VAL A 71 -1.33 4.22 12.83
CA VAL A 71 -1.49 3.05 13.71
C VAL A 71 -1.55 1.75 12.90
N VAL A 72 -2.17 1.76 11.71
CA VAL A 72 -2.26 0.57 10.82
C VAL A 72 -0.92 0.19 10.19
N THR A 73 0.05 1.11 10.13
CA THR A 73 1.38 0.82 9.57
C THR A 73 2.10 -0.23 10.42
N SER A 74 1.79 -0.30 11.72
CA SER A 74 2.32 -1.34 12.62
C SER A 74 1.93 -2.76 12.19
N SER A 75 0.78 -2.92 11.54
CA SER A 75 0.32 -4.22 11.02
C SER A 75 0.68 -4.42 9.56
N TYR A 76 0.50 -3.43 8.69
CA TYR A 76 0.69 -3.61 7.24
C TYR A 76 2.13 -3.54 6.76
N SER A 77 3.05 -3.03 7.59
CA SER A 77 4.44 -2.85 7.18
C SER A 77 5.41 -3.37 8.23
N TYR A 78 5.20 -3.03 9.51
CA TYR A 78 6.23 -3.22 10.54
C TYR A 78 6.16 -4.55 11.28
N VAL A 79 5.03 -5.26 11.18
CA VAL A 79 4.74 -6.46 11.98
C VAL A 79 5.83 -7.54 11.90
N TRP A 80 6.55 -7.62 10.78
CA TRP A 80 7.61 -8.60 10.56
C TRP A 80 9.02 -8.01 10.55
N TRP A 81 9.21 -6.81 11.11
CA TRP A 81 10.53 -6.19 11.19
C TRP A 81 11.34 -6.71 12.39
N ASN A 82 12.60 -7.05 12.13
CA ASN A 82 13.60 -7.25 13.17
C ASN A 82 14.22 -5.90 13.59
N TRP A 83 15.13 -5.94 14.57
CA TRP A 83 15.81 -4.72 15.03
C TRP A 83 16.61 -4.03 13.92
N GLU A 84 17.34 -4.77 13.09
CA GLU A 84 18.14 -4.19 12.00
C GLU A 84 17.28 -3.37 11.03
N ARG A 85 16.06 -3.81 10.73
CA ARG A 85 15.13 -3.03 9.91
C ARG A 85 14.58 -1.81 10.65
N TRP A 86 14.31 -1.92 11.95
CA TRP A 86 13.86 -0.79 12.78
C TRP A 86 14.94 0.28 12.92
N GLU A 87 16.19 -0.10 13.14
CA GLU A 87 17.34 0.80 13.23
C GLU A 87 17.43 1.68 11.96
N LYS A 88 17.36 1.07 10.78
CA LYS A 88 17.31 1.80 9.50
C LYS A 88 16.11 2.74 9.38
N GLU A 89 14.95 2.37 9.91
CA GLU A 89 13.78 3.26 9.89
C GLU A 89 13.98 4.45 10.82
N ILE A 90 14.57 4.24 12.00
CA ILE A 90 14.86 5.30 12.97
C ILE A 90 15.89 6.27 12.41
N ASP A 91 16.94 5.77 11.75
CA ASP A 91 17.89 6.60 11.01
C ASP A 91 17.20 7.43 9.93
N TRP A 92 16.33 6.81 9.14
CA TRP A 92 15.53 7.51 8.13
C TRP A 92 14.64 8.58 8.75
N MET A 93 13.92 8.28 9.84
CA MET A 93 13.10 9.24 10.58
C MET A 93 13.91 10.46 11.01
N ALA A 94 15.10 10.24 11.60
CA ALA A 94 15.99 11.31 12.05
C ALA A 94 16.52 12.16 10.88
N LEU A 95 16.86 11.54 9.74
CA LEU A 95 17.26 12.22 8.52
C LEU A 95 16.12 13.07 7.92
N GLN A 96 14.86 12.63 8.05
CA GLN A 96 13.69 13.40 7.60
C GLN A 96 13.19 14.44 8.64
N GLY A 97 13.82 14.52 9.81
CA GLY A 97 13.43 15.48 10.85
C GLY A 97 12.18 15.10 11.64
N VAL A 98 11.82 13.82 11.64
CA VAL A 98 10.72 13.28 12.46
C VAL A 98 11.15 13.31 13.93
N ASN A 99 10.32 13.92 14.78
CA ASN A 99 10.53 13.99 16.23
C ASN A 99 9.30 13.54 17.05
N LEU A 100 8.23 13.10 16.39
CA LEU A 100 7.05 12.53 17.04
C LEU A 100 6.57 11.26 16.30
N PRO A 101 7.35 10.17 16.28
CA PRO A 101 6.91 8.90 15.71
C PRO A 101 5.99 8.15 16.69
N LEU A 102 5.06 7.36 16.16
CA LEU A 102 4.35 6.38 16.98
C LEU A 102 5.28 5.22 17.42
N ALA A 103 5.11 4.72 18.65
CA ALA A 103 5.89 3.63 19.23
C ALA A 103 4.97 2.55 19.83
N PHE A 104 4.35 1.75 18.97
CA PHE A 104 3.28 0.81 19.35
C PHE A 104 3.76 -0.58 19.80
N THR A 105 5.06 -0.87 19.64
CA THR A 105 5.65 -2.20 19.87
C THR A 105 5.48 -2.65 21.32
N ALA A 106 5.08 -3.91 21.51
CA ALA A 106 4.96 -4.60 22.81
C ALA A 106 3.89 -4.07 23.79
N GLN A 107 2.92 -3.26 23.34
CA GLN A 107 1.82 -2.82 24.21
C GLN A 107 0.96 -3.99 24.74
N GLU A 108 0.87 -5.09 24.00
CA GLU A 108 0.18 -6.32 24.44
C GLU A 108 0.81 -6.87 25.74
N THR A 109 2.13 -6.75 25.91
CA THR A 109 2.82 -7.16 27.13
C THR A 109 2.43 -6.29 28.32
N ILE A 110 2.19 -4.99 28.09
CA ILE A 110 1.70 -4.09 29.15
C ILE A 110 0.26 -4.45 29.52
N TRP A 111 -0.61 -4.69 28.54
CA TRP A 111 -1.98 -5.13 28.78
C TRP A 111 -2.04 -6.46 29.53
N GLN A 112 -1.21 -7.45 29.18
CA GLN A 112 -1.12 -8.71 29.92
C GLN A 112 -0.79 -8.50 31.41
N LYS A 113 0.13 -7.58 31.73
CA LYS A 113 0.46 -7.23 33.13
C LYS A 113 -0.71 -6.57 33.85
N VAL A 114 -1.42 -5.67 33.16
CA VAL A 114 -2.61 -5.01 33.70
C VAL A 114 -3.70 -6.05 34.01
N PHE A 115 -4.03 -6.91 33.05
CA PHE A 115 -5.05 -7.96 33.22
C PHE A 115 -4.71 -8.99 34.29
N THR A 116 -3.42 -9.29 34.50
CA THR A 116 -2.98 -10.14 35.62
C THR A 116 -3.41 -9.54 36.97
N GLY A 117 -3.37 -8.21 37.10
CA GLY A 117 -3.87 -7.50 38.29
C GLY A 117 -5.39 -7.62 38.51
N PHE A 118 -6.13 -8.05 37.49
CA PHE A 118 -7.57 -8.34 37.55
C PHE A 118 -7.86 -9.85 37.63
N ASN A 119 -6.87 -10.68 37.97
CA ASN A 119 -6.97 -12.14 38.04
C ASN A 119 -7.35 -12.81 36.71
N ILE A 120 -7.07 -12.17 35.58
CA ILE A 120 -7.23 -12.77 34.24
C ILE A 120 -5.89 -13.41 33.87
N SER A 121 -5.91 -14.71 33.60
CA SER A 121 -4.73 -15.49 33.22
C SER A 121 -4.27 -15.20 31.80
N LYS A 122 -3.02 -15.57 31.50
CA LYS A 122 -2.50 -15.46 30.13
C LYS A 122 -3.29 -16.32 29.14
N GLN A 123 -3.73 -17.53 29.54
CA GLN A 123 -4.51 -18.39 28.66
C GLN A 123 -5.87 -17.78 28.30
N GLU A 124 -6.51 -17.07 29.23
CA GLU A 124 -7.76 -16.36 28.97
C GLU A 124 -7.58 -15.17 28.00
N LEU A 125 -6.35 -14.70 27.80
CA LEU A 125 -6.01 -13.63 26.86
C LEU A 125 -5.48 -14.13 25.51
N ASP A 126 -5.24 -15.44 25.34
CA ASP A 126 -4.64 -15.98 24.10
C ASP A 126 -5.51 -15.64 22.87
N ASP A 127 -6.83 -15.59 23.03
CA ASP A 127 -7.78 -15.23 21.97
C ASP A 127 -8.17 -13.74 21.95
N PHE A 128 -7.69 -12.93 22.91
CA PHE A 128 -8.10 -11.54 23.06
C PHE A 128 -7.36 -10.57 22.13
N PHE A 129 -6.05 -10.76 21.90
CA PHE A 129 -5.25 -9.79 21.12
C PHE A 129 -5.26 -10.06 19.60
N GLY A 130 -5.66 -11.25 19.17
CA GLY A 130 -5.55 -11.68 17.78
C GLY A 130 -4.10 -11.92 17.33
N GLY A 131 -3.92 -12.26 16.05
CA GLY A 131 -2.60 -12.53 15.47
C GLY A 131 -1.78 -11.24 15.24
N PRO A 132 -0.43 -11.32 15.16
CA PRO A 132 0.44 -10.13 15.02
C PRO A 132 0.07 -9.19 13.86
N ALA A 133 -0.32 -9.76 12.72
CA ALA A 133 -0.72 -9.01 11.53
C ALA A 133 -2.02 -8.21 11.70
N PHE A 134 -2.74 -8.39 12.80
CA PHE A 134 -4.04 -7.75 13.04
C PHE A 134 -4.07 -6.87 14.28
N LEU A 135 -2.91 -6.70 14.96
CA LEU A 135 -2.82 -5.96 16.20
C LEU A 135 -3.25 -4.49 16.08
N ALA A 136 -3.04 -3.82 14.95
CA ALA A 136 -3.50 -2.44 14.77
C ALA A 136 -5.01 -2.31 15.02
N TRP A 137 -5.83 -3.19 14.44
CA TRP A 137 -7.29 -3.18 14.65
C TRP A 137 -7.72 -3.74 15.99
N ALA A 138 -6.95 -4.65 16.58
CA ALA A 138 -7.19 -5.08 17.95
C ALA A 138 -7.02 -3.92 18.93
N ARG A 139 -5.94 -3.14 18.78
CA ARG A 139 -5.63 -1.97 19.62
C ARG A 139 -6.60 -0.81 19.42
N MET A 140 -7.07 -0.63 18.19
CA MET A 140 -8.16 0.30 17.86
C MET A 140 -9.54 -0.29 18.16
N GLY A 141 -9.62 -1.49 18.76
CA GLY A 141 -10.88 -2.03 19.23
C GLY A 141 -11.90 -2.45 18.19
N ASN A 142 -11.51 -2.50 16.92
CA ASN A 142 -12.36 -2.96 15.82
C ASN A 142 -12.50 -4.48 15.82
N LEU A 143 -11.51 -5.17 16.39
CA LEU A 143 -11.61 -6.61 16.67
C LEU A 143 -12.14 -6.81 18.10
N HIS A 144 -11.60 -6.06 19.07
CA HIS A 144 -11.96 -6.16 20.49
C HIS A 144 -11.86 -4.80 21.24
N GLY A 145 -12.87 -3.93 21.10
CA GLY A 145 -13.20 -2.78 21.96
C GLY A 145 -12.30 -1.53 21.96
N ASP A 146 -12.79 -0.40 21.42
CA ASP A 146 -12.26 0.97 21.57
C ASP A 146 -13.43 1.94 21.41
N THR A 147 -13.25 3.16 21.91
CA THR A 147 -14.33 4.11 22.09
C THR A 147 -14.80 4.79 20.80
N PHE A 148 -13.93 5.06 19.82
CA PHE A 148 -14.32 5.94 18.68
C PHE A 148 -13.70 5.66 17.29
N ASN A 149 -12.67 4.81 17.14
CA ASN A 149 -12.08 4.59 15.81
C ASN A 149 -12.89 3.57 14.99
N GLU A 150 -13.58 4.03 13.94
CA GLU A 150 -14.51 3.23 13.11
C GLU A 150 -15.65 2.53 13.88
N ASN A 151 -15.78 2.80 15.19
CA ASN A 151 -16.89 2.41 16.05
C ASN A 151 -17.81 3.62 16.25
N SER A 152 -19.10 3.46 15.97
CA SER A 152 -20.08 4.51 16.28
C SER A 152 -20.33 4.56 17.79
N PRO A 153 -20.28 5.73 18.45
CA PRO A 153 -20.67 5.84 19.84
C PRO A 153 -22.11 5.35 20.03
N PRO A 154 -22.49 4.83 21.21
CA PRO A 154 -23.84 4.34 21.48
C PRO A 154 -24.91 5.44 21.43
N THR A 155 -24.50 6.71 21.46
CA THR A 155 -25.38 7.89 21.36
C THR A 155 -24.67 9.05 20.67
N ASN A 156 -25.43 9.95 20.04
CA ASN A 156 -24.94 11.22 19.49
C ASN A 156 -25.05 12.40 20.47
N ASP A 157 -25.34 12.12 21.74
CA ASP A 157 -25.41 13.10 22.83
C ASP A 157 -24.03 13.75 23.08
N PRO A 158 -23.90 15.08 22.87
CA PRO A 158 -22.64 15.80 23.10
C PRO A 158 -22.11 15.69 24.54
N ASP A 159 -22.99 15.60 25.55
CA ASP A 159 -22.57 15.50 26.95
C ASP A 159 -21.96 14.13 27.23
N PHE A 160 -22.54 13.07 26.65
CA PHE A 160 -21.97 11.72 26.70
C PHE A 160 -20.61 11.65 26.00
N ILE A 161 -20.50 12.18 24.77
CA ILE A 161 -19.24 12.20 24.00
C ILE A 161 -18.16 12.99 24.74
N SER A 162 -18.51 14.16 25.29
CA SER A 162 -17.62 15.00 26.10
C SER A 162 -17.18 14.29 27.38
N SER A 163 -18.10 13.61 28.06
CA SER A 163 -17.78 12.86 29.29
C SER A 163 -16.77 11.74 29.05
N LEU A 164 -16.87 11.07 27.90
CA LEU A 164 -16.01 9.95 27.52
C LEU A 164 -14.60 10.43 27.16
N GLY A 165 -14.47 11.49 26.35
CA GLY A 165 -13.18 12.15 26.10
C GLY A 165 -12.55 12.73 27.36
N SER A 166 -13.36 13.31 28.26
CA SER A 166 -12.92 13.81 29.57
C SER A 166 -12.41 12.68 30.47
N ALA A 167 -13.05 11.51 30.47
CA ALA A 167 -12.62 10.36 31.27
C ALA A 167 -11.26 9.81 30.82
N VAL A 168 -11.04 9.67 29.50
CA VAL A 168 -9.75 9.23 28.93
C VAL A 168 -8.64 10.22 29.28
N TYR A 169 -8.85 11.51 29.03
CA TYR A 169 -7.85 12.54 29.34
C TYR A 169 -7.55 12.62 30.84
N LYS A 170 -8.57 12.55 31.72
CA LYS A 170 -8.38 12.54 33.17
C LYS A 170 -7.56 11.34 33.65
N ALA A 171 -7.75 10.16 33.04
CA ALA A 171 -6.96 8.98 33.37
C ALA A 171 -5.49 9.18 33.00
N MET A 172 -5.21 9.73 31.80
CA MET A 172 -3.86 10.09 31.37
C MET A 172 -3.22 11.14 32.30
N SER A 173 -3.91 12.26 32.52
CA SER A 173 -3.39 13.38 33.32
C SER A 173 -3.18 13.04 34.81
N LYS A 174 -3.87 12.02 35.31
CA LYS A 174 -3.69 11.50 36.67
C LYS A 174 -2.39 10.70 36.81
N ALA A 175 -1.99 9.99 35.76
CA ALA A 175 -0.74 9.23 35.73
C ALA A 175 0.46 10.12 35.38
N ASP A 176 0.28 11.06 34.46
CA ASP A 176 1.30 12.01 34.02
C ASP A 176 0.68 13.41 33.84
N LYS A 177 1.15 14.38 34.64
CA LYS A 177 0.59 15.76 34.63
C LYS A 177 0.90 16.51 33.33
N ASP A 178 1.91 16.08 32.58
CA ASP A 178 2.34 16.68 31.32
C ASP A 178 1.77 15.92 30.10
N ALA A 179 0.85 14.97 30.31
CA ALA A 179 0.27 14.14 29.26
C ALA A 179 -0.41 14.96 28.15
N VAL A 180 0.03 14.74 26.90
CA VAL A 180 -0.60 15.27 25.69
C VAL A 180 -1.34 14.13 24.97
N TRP A 181 -2.65 14.30 24.74
CA TRP A 181 -3.44 13.32 24.00
C TRP A 181 -3.39 13.57 22.49
N LEU A 182 -2.62 12.74 21.78
CA LEU A 182 -2.56 12.76 20.32
C LEU A 182 -3.75 12.00 19.72
N MET A 183 -4.70 12.71 19.11
CA MET A 183 -5.88 12.12 18.48
C MET A 183 -5.68 11.96 16.96
N GLN A 184 -6.11 10.83 16.41
CA GLN A 184 -6.13 10.60 14.96
C GLN A 184 -7.20 11.48 14.31
N GLY A 185 -6.81 12.66 13.83
CA GLY A 185 -7.61 13.45 12.89
C GLY A 185 -7.01 13.29 11.50
N TRP A 186 -7.63 12.49 10.62
CA TRP A 186 -7.24 12.49 9.21
C TRP A 186 -7.36 13.94 8.68
N LEU A 187 -6.23 14.45 8.16
CA LEU A 187 -5.84 15.86 8.20
C LEU A 187 -6.51 16.73 7.13
N PHE A 188 -6.74 17.99 7.49
CA PHE A 188 -6.80 19.10 6.55
C PHE A 188 -5.39 19.38 5.98
N TYR A 189 -5.18 18.95 4.74
CA TYR A 189 -4.42 19.62 3.66
C TYR A 189 -3.38 20.69 4.09
N SER A 190 -2.19 20.28 4.55
CA SER A 190 -1.22 21.15 5.22
C SER A 190 -0.01 21.60 4.37
N ASP A 191 -0.25 22.29 3.24
CA ASP A 191 0.66 23.32 2.63
C ASP A 191 0.48 23.53 1.11
N SER A 192 -0.76 23.54 0.60
CA SER A 192 -1.02 23.84 -0.82
C SER A 192 -0.73 25.28 -1.24
N SER A 193 -0.60 26.20 -0.29
CA SER A 193 -0.29 27.61 -0.56
C SER A 193 1.19 27.81 -0.94
N PHE A 194 2.11 26.98 -0.44
CA PHE A 194 3.55 27.08 -0.71
C PHE A 194 3.96 26.32 -1.99
N TRP A 195 3.39 25.13 -2.19
CA TRP A 195 3.71 24.27 -3.34
C TRP A 195 2.94 24.69 -4.59
N GLN A 196 3.41 25.76 -5.24
CA GLN A 196 2.87 26.23 -6.53
C GLN A 196 3.52 25.49 -7.72
N PRO A 197 2.90 25.49 -8.92
CA PRO A 197 3.41 24.75 -10.08
C PRO A 197 4.88 25.00 -10.46
N PRO A 198 5.44 26.23 -10.36
CA PRO A 198 6.87 26.46 -10.63
C PRO A 198 7.81 25.76 -9.65
N GLN A 199 7.48 25.78 -8.35
CA GLN A 199 8.24 25.14 -7.27
C GLN A 199 8.19 23.61 -7.40
N MET A 200 7.02 23.07 -7.74
CA MET A 200 6.86 21.62 -7.97
C MET A 200 7.66 21.15 -9.19
N LYS A 201 7.67 21.92 -10.28
CA LYS A 201 8.46 21.59 -11.48
C LYS A 201 9.96 21.54 -11.19
N GLU A 202 10.48 22.52 -10.46
CA GLU A 202 11.89 22.57 -10.08
C GLU A 202 12.24 21.49 -9.03
N TRP A 203 11.33 21.21 -8.10
CA TRP A 203 11.52 20.15 -7.12
C TRP A 203 11.58 18.77 -7.77
N LEU A 204 10.68 18.45 -8.71
CA LEU A 204 10.64 17.15 -9.40
C LEU A 204 11.88 16.91 -10.26
N LYS A 205 12.35 17.96 -10.95
CA LYS A 205 13.62 17.92 -11.68
C LYS A 205 14.77 17.53 -10.76
N ASN A 206 14.90 18.22 -9.64
CA ASN A 206 15.96 17.94 -8.67
C ASN A 206 15.75 16.61 -7.92
N TYR A 207 14.50 16.16 -7.76
CA TYR A 207 14.19 14.86 -7.14
C TYR A 207 14.68 13.71 -8.00
N SER A 208 14.28 13.68 -9.27
CA SER A 208 14.64 12.60 -10.20
C SER A 208 16.16 12.52 -10.42
N SER A 209 16.83 13.66 -10.61
CA SER A 209 18.28 13.68 -10.80
C SER A 209 19.06 13.13 -9.60
N ARG A 210 18.68 13.50 -8.37
CA ARG A 210 19.28 12.93 -7.14
C ARG A 210 18.95 11.46 -6.99
N ARG A 211 17.67 11.10 -7.19
CA ARG A 211 17.20 9.72 -7.02
C ARG A 211 17.97 8.75 -7.91
N TYR A 212 18.29 9.15 -9.14
CA TYR A 212 19.03 8.31 -10.08
C TYR A 212 20.54 8.60 -10.13
N GLY A 213 21.00 9.63 -9.41
CA GLY A 213 22.40 10.06 -9.38
C GLY A 213 22.88 10.79 -10.64
N LYS A 214 21.98 11.04 -11.59
CA LYS A 214 22.26 11.71 -12.87
C LYS A 214 20.99 12.37 -13.41
N ALA A 215 21.14 13.55 -14.00
CA ALA A 215 20.07 14.20 -14.75
C ALA A 215 19.92 13.57 -16.14
N VAL A 216 18.71 13.18 -16.50
CA VAL A 216 18.34 12.60 -17.80
C VAL A 216 17.02 13.22 -18.24
N SER A 217 17.04 13.92 -19.37
CA SER A 217 15.92 14.75 -19.87
C SER A 217 14.61 13.98 -20.01
N GLU A 218 14.69 12.76 -20.51
CA GLU A 218 13.56 11.88 -20.80
C GLU A 218 12.80 11.57 -19.50
N VAL A 219 13.54 11.21 -18.45
CA VAL A 219 12.96 10.90 -17.13
C VAL A 219 12.45 12.17 -16.44
N GLU A 220 13.12 13.31 -16.60
CA GLU A 220 12.60 14.60 -16.11
C GLU A 220 11.23 14.93 -16.72
N GLU A 221 11.03 14.68 -18.02
CA GLU A 221 9.72 14.86 -18.65
C GLU A 221 8.70 13.81 -18.22
N ALA A 222 9.12 12.56 -18.05
CA ALA A 222 8.24 11.52 -17.53
C ALA A 222 7.69 11.88 -16.13
N TRP A 223 8.53 12.37 -15.21
CA TRP A 223 8.10 12.81 -13.88
C TRP A 223 7.12 13.98 -13.91
N LYS A 224 7.21 14.88 -14.90
CA LYS A 224 6.20 15.94 -15.09
C LYS A 224 4.86 15.37 -15.53
N ILE A 225 4.87 14.34 -16.39
CA ILE A 225 3.66 13.62 -16.78
C ILE A 225 3.05 12.90 -15.59
N LEU A 226 3.85 12.18 -14.80
CA LEU A 226 3.37 11.49 -13.58
C LEU A 226 2.78 12.47 -12.57
N HIS A 227 3.43 13.62 -12.38
CA HIS A 227 2.93 14.67 -11.50
C HIS A 227 1.53 15.15 -11.89
N ARG A 228 1.29 15.46 -13.17
CA ARG A 228 -0.03 15.94 -13.62
C ARG A 228 -1.09 14.85 -13.76
N THR A 229 -0.71 13.57 -13.65
CA THR A 229 -1.59 12.40 -13.81
C THR A 229 -1.74 11.64 -12.50
N VAL A 230 -0.96 10.58 -12.31
CA VAL A 230 -1.04 9.65 -11.17
C VAL A 230 -0.92 10.40 -9.84
N TYR A 231 -0.07 11.42 -9.74
CA TYR A 231 0.11 12.16 -8.48
C TYR A 231 -0.81 13.38 -8.31
N ASN A 232 -1.77 13.61 -9.22
CA ASN A 232 -2.70 14.73 -9.16
C ASN A 232 -4.16 14.27 -9.15
N CYS A 233 -4.51 13.45 -8.16
CA CYS A 233 -5.90 13.08 -7.91
C CYS A 233 -6.62 14.22 -7.16
N THR A 234 -7.72 14.73 -7.73
CA THR A 234 -8.48 15.86 -7.17
C THR A 234 -9.96 15.56 -6.96
N ASP A 235 -10.40 14.31 -7.19
CA ASP A 235 -11.81 13.92 -7.11
C ASP A 235 -12.31 13.65 -5.68
N SER A 236 -11.42 13.73 -4.68
CA SER A 236 -11.70 13.52 -3.26
C SER A 236 -12.18 12.09 -2.90
N ILE A 237 -11.92 11.10 -3.77
CA ILE A 237 -12.20 9.70 -3.49
C ILE A 237 -11.10 9.14 -2.60
N ALA A 238 -11.48 8.60 -1.44
CA ALA A 238 -10.57 7.87 -0.56
C ALA A 238 -10.14 6.57 -1.25
N ASP A 239 -8.91 6.57 -1.77
CA ASP A 239 -8.51 5.57 -2.76
C ASP A 239 -7.92 4.31 -2.14
N HIS A 240 -8.36 3.17 -2.66
CA HIS A 240 -7.77 1.85 -2.48
C HIS A 240 -7.51 1.29 -3.87
N ASN A 241 -6.43 0.54 -4.06
CA ASN A 241 -6.21 -0.09 -5.36
C ASN A 241 -7.34 -1.10 -5.65
N ILE A 242 -8.12 -0.79 -6.69
CA ILE A 242 -9.24 -1.59 -7.17
C ILE A 242 -9.05 -2.04 -8.62
N ASP A 243 -7.80 -2.12 -9.09
CA ASP A 243 -7.47 -2.72 -10.38
C ASP A 243 -7.91 -4.19 -10.40
N PHE A 244 -8.55 -4.61 -11.50
CA PHE A 244 -9.23 -5.91 -11.57
C PHE A 244 -8.28 -7.10 -11.45
N ILE A 245 -6.98 -6.91 -11.73
CA ILE A 245 -5.95 -7.93 -11.48
C ILE A 245 -5.93 -8.34 -10.00
N VAL A 246 -6.00 -7.36 -9.08
CA VAL A 246 -5.84 -7.57 -7.64
C VAL A 246 -7.15 -7.47 -6.86
N LYS A 247 -8.21 -6.99 -7.51
CA LYS A 247 -9.56 -6.88 -6.95
C LYS A 247 -10.60 -7.28 -7.99
N LEU A 248 -10.61 -8.57 -8.32
CA LEU A 248 -11.55 -9.13 -9.29
C LEU A 248 -12.99 -8.93 -8.79
N PRO A 249 -13.90 -8.37 -9.60
CA PRO A 249 -15.27 -8.12 -9.17
C PRO A 249 -16.05 -9.39 -8.79
N ASP A 250 -16.70 -9.37 -7.62
CA ASP A 250 -17.56 -10.46 -7.13
C ASP A 250 -19.03 -10.25 -7.53
N TRP A 251 -19.34 -10.55 -8.79
CA TRP A 251 -20.66 -10.30 -9.39
C TRP A 251 -20.98 -11.24 -10.56
N ASP A 252 -22.25 -11.27 -10.96
CA ASP A 252 -22.75 -11.96 -12.16
C ASP A 252 -22.89 -10.98 -13.33
N PRO A 253 -22.06 -11.09 -14.39
CA PRO A 253 -22.10 -10.22 -15.56
C PRO A 253 -23.36 -10.30 -16.42
N SER A 254 -24.16 -11.35 -16.24
CA SER A 254 -25.45 -11.52 -16.94
C SER A 254 -26.49 -10.50 -16.45
N LEU A 255 -26.31 -9.96 -15.24
CA LEU A 255 -27.20 -8.98 -14.65
C LEU A 255 -27.00 -7.59 -15.30
N ARG A 256 -28.11 -6.86 -15.50
CA ARG A 256 -28.06 -5.52 -16.11
C ARG A 256 -27.37 -4.48 -15.23
N THR A 257 -27.42 -4.65 -13.91
CA THR A 257 -26.86 -3.75 -12.91
C THR A 257 -26.23 -4.54 -11.78
N ILE A 258 -25.19 -3.97 -11.16
CA ILE A 258 -24.64 -4.51 -9.91
C ILE A 258 -25.62 -4.15 -8.80
N SER A 259 -26.39 -5.14 -8.34
CA SER A 259 -27.10 -4.98 -7.08
C SER A 259 -26.08 -5.09 -5.95
N ARG A 260 -25.58 -3.95 -5.45
CA ARG A 260 -24.86 -3.90 -4.18
C ARG A 260 -25.85 -4.28 -3.08
N THR A 261 -25.99 -5.57 -2.81
CA THR A 261 -26.50 -6.02 -1.52
C THR A 261 -25.45 -5.63 -0.49
N THR A 262 -25.55 -4.42 0.08
CA THR A 262 -25.07 -4.18 1.44
C THR A 262 -25.61 -5.32 2.31
N PRO A 263 -24.80 -5.91 3.20
CA PRO A 263 -25.29 -6.93 4.13
C PRO A 263 -26.49 -6.35 4.90
N LYS A 264 -27.70 -6.77 4.51
CA LYS A 264 -28.89 -6.58 5.33
C LYS A 264 -28.86 -7.67 6.39
N GLN A 265 -28.16 -7.41 7.49
CA GLN A 265 -28.54 -7.93 8.78
C GLN A 265 -28.04 -6.98 9.87
N MET A 266 -29.03 -6.38 10.56
CA MET A 266 -28.96 -5.34 11.59
C MET A 266 -28.95 -3.87 11.12
N GLN A 267 -29.92 -3.48 10.30
CA GLN A 267 -30.52 -2.14 10.39
C GLN A 267 -31.81 -2.23 11.22
N ASN A 268 -31.71 -2.10 12.54
CA ASN A 268 -32.79 -1.46 13.27
C ASN A 268 -32.59 0.05 13.12
N SER A 269 -33.48 0.64 12.32
CA SER A 269 -33.93 2.03 12.37
C SER A 269 -32.91 3.08 12.81
N TYR A 270 -32.28 3.78 11.87
CA TYR A 270 -32.01 5.23 11.96
C TYR A 270 -31.52 5.74 10.59
N ARG A 271 -32.20 6.75 10.05
CA ARG A 271 -31.73 7.50 8.87
C ARG A 271 -30.56 8.38 9.30
N PRO A 272 -29.33 8.21 8.80
CA PRO A 272 -28.26 9.15 9.10
C PRO A 272 -28.40 10.37 8.20
N HIS A 273 -28.46 11.55 8.82
CA HIS A 273 -28.23 12.82 8.13
C HIS A 273 -26.83 12.81 7.47
N LYS A 274 -26.79 13.27 6.22
CA LYS A 274 -25.64 13.51 5.32
C LYS A 274 -24.27 13.06 5.87
N ARG A 275 -23.82 11.88 5.43
CA ARG A 275 -22.40 11.48 5.50
C ARG A 275 -21.54 12.56 4.82
N ARG A 276 -20.42 12.93 5.44
CA ARG A 276 -19.43 13.92 4.95
C ARG A 276 -18.69 13.48 3.67
N PHE A 277 -18.95 12.26 3.18
CA PHE A 277 -18.48 11.75 1.91
C PHE A 277 -19.70 11.29 1.10
N SER A 278 -19.89 11.90 -0.06
CA SER A 278 -20.84 11.41 -1.05
C SER A 278 -20.27 10.12 -1.64
N TYR A 279 -20.72 8.96 -1.15
CA TYR A 279 -20.73 7.79 -2.01
C TYR A 279 -21.75 8.11 -3.10
N HIS A 280 -21.28 8.61 -4.24
CA HIS A 280 -22.12 8.64 -5.42
C HIS A 280 -22.49 7.19 -5.71
N GLU A 281 -23.76 6.83 -5.46
CA GLU A 281 -24.38 5.66 -6.05
C GLU A 281 -24.41 5.89 -7.56
N THR A 282 -23.31 5.59 -8.23
CA THR A 282 -23.31 5.45 -9.68
C THR A 282 -24.09 4.17 -9.97
N THR A 283 -25.24 4.29 -10.61
CA THR A 283 -26.01 3.20 -11.23
C THR A 283 -25.28 2.66 -12.46
N ASN A 284 -23.96 2.47 -12.36
CA ASN A 284 -23.16 1.97 -13.46
C ASN A 284 -23.45 0.49 -13.67
N PRO A 285 -23.68 0.06 -14.92
CA PRO A 285 -24.02 -1.31 -15.24
C PRO A 285 -22.82 -2.27 -15.17
N LEU A 286 -21.60 -1.77 -14.95
CA LEU A 286 -20.35 -2.52 -14.88
C LEU A 286 -19.53 -2.10 -13.64
N PRO A 287 -18.67 -2.99 -13.12
CA PRO A 287 -17.71 -2.65 -12.07
C PRO A 287 -16.80 -1.52 -12.55
N GLN A 288 -16.44 -0.60 -11.65
CA GLN A 288 -15.52 0.48 -11.98
C GLN A 288 -14.19 0.29 -11.25
N SER A 289 -13.10 0.29 -12.00
CA SER A 289 -11.77 0.55 -11.46
C SER A 289 -11.58 2.07 -11.35
N HIS A 290 -11.00 2.55 -10.27
CA HIS A 290 -10.76 3.97 -10.07
C HIS A 290 -9.61 4.45 -10.97
N LEU A 291 -9.88 5.49 -11.78
CA LEU A 291 -8.94 6.09 -12.72
C LEU A 291 -9.29 7.57 -12.91
N TRP A 292 -8.41 8.46 -12.49
CA TRP A 292 -8.57 9.93 -12.57
C TRP A 292 -7.68 10.59 -13.62
N TYR A 293 -6.96 9.78 -14.42
CA TYR A 293 -6.04 10.26 -15.44
C TYR A 293 -6.13 9.44 -16.73
N PRO A 294 -5.77 10.01 -17.89
CA PRO A 294 -5.66 9.24 -19.13
C PRO A 294 -4.50 8.24 -19.07
N THR A 295 -4.77 6.95 -19.30
CA THR A 295 -3.73 5.92 -19.35
C THR A 295 -2.67 6.21 -20.43
N HIS A 296 -3.06 6.85 -21.53
CA HIS A 296 -2.16 7.22 -22.63
C HIS A 296 -1.00 8.12 -22.18
N ASP A 297 -1.25 9.10 -21.31
CA ASP A 297 -0.20 9.97 -20.78
C ASP A 297 0.85 9.16 -19.99
N VAL A 298 0.40 8.22 -19.17
CA VAL A 298 1.30 7.38 -18.38
C VAL A 298 2.07 6.37 -19.26
N ILE A 299 1.49 5.94 -20.39
CA ILE A 299 2.21 5.17 -21.42
C ILE A 299 3.35 6.00 -22.02
N ILE A 300 3.14 7.30 -22.27
CA ILE A 300 4.21 8.20 -22.74
C ILE A 300 5.30 8.32 -21.68
N ALA A 301 4.93 8.46 -20.39
CA ALA A 301 5.90 8.49 -19.31
C ALA A 301 6.74 7.21 -19.25
N LEU A 302 6.11 6.04 -19.42
CA LEU A 302 6.81 4.76 -19.49
C LEU A 302 7.78 4.68 -20.67
N ARG A 303 7.36 5.14 -21.86
CA ARG A 303 8.25 5.21 -23.03
C ARG A 303 9.51 6.03 -22.73
N LEU A 304 9.34 7.21 -22.15
CA LEU A 304 10.45 8.09 -21.77
C LEU A 304 11.38 7.43 -20.73
N PHE A 305 10.83 6.68 -19.78
CA PHE A 305 11.64 5.86 -18.88
C PHE A 305 12.46 4.83 -19.66
N LEU A 306 11.86 4.10 -20.60
CA LEU A 306 12.54 3.10 -21.43
C LEU A 306 13.61 3.72 -22.34
N ASP A 307 13.38 4.92 -22.88
CA ASP A 307 14.37 5.65 -23.68
C ASP A 307 15.63 5.98 -22.85
N ALA A 308 15.48 6.21 -21.54
CA ALA A 308 16.57 6.46 -20.61
C ALA A 308 17.31 5.21 -20.11
N LYS A 309 16.89 4.00 -20.51
CA LYS A 309 17.38 2.73 -19.91
C LYS A 309 18.89 2.57 -19.97
N HIS A 310 19.53 2.95 -21.07
CA HIS A 310 20.98 2.84 -21.22
C HIS A 310 21.74 3.83 -20.32
N ALA A 311 21.17 5.01 -20.09
CA ALA A 311 21.78 6.04 -19.26
C ALA A 311 21.71 5.71 -17.75
N LEU A 312 20.70 4.92 -17.34
CA LEU A 312 20.36 4.67 -15.93
C LEU A 312 20.38 3.19 -15.52
N ALA A 313 20.85 2.27 -16.36
CA ALA A 313 20.85 0.82 -16.09
C ALA A 313 21.50 0.41 -14.76
N GLY A 314 22.50 1.16 -14.29
CA GLY A 314 23.18 0.91 -13.00
C GLY A 314 22.45 1.45 -11.76
N SER A 315 21.34 2.19 -11.93
CA SER A 315 20.60 2.81 -10.83
C SER A 315 19.49 1.87 -10.34
N LEU A 316 19.63 1.37 -9.10
CA LEU A 316 18.63 0.51 -8.47
C LEU A 316 17.29 1.22 -8.23
N THR A 317 17.33 2.52 -7.89
CA THR A 317 16.16 3.38 -7.74
C THR A 317 15.43 3.59 -9.07
N TYR A 318 16.17 3.75 -10.17
CA TYR A 318 15.58 3.81 -11.52
C TYR A 318 14.93 2.48 -11.91
N ARG A 319 15.62 1.35 -11.67
CA ARG A 319 15.07 0.01 -11.92
C ARG A 319 13.75 -0.20 -11.17
N TYR A 320 13.69 0.17 -9.88
CA TYR A 320 12.47 0.10 -9.09
C TYR A 320 11.34 0.94 -9.71
N ASP A 321 11.60 2.20 -10.03
CA ASP A 321 10.58 3.10 -10.58
C ASP A 321 10.12 2.64 -11.98
N LEU A 322 11.02 2.06 -12.79
CA LEU A 322 10.67 1.47 -14.09
C LEU A 322 9.73 0.27 -13.92
N VAL A 323 10.02 -0.63 -12.98
CA VAL A 323 9.16 -1.79 -12.69
C VAL A 323 7.79 -1.32 -12.17
N ASP A 324 7.76 -0.36 -11.24
CA ASP A 324 6.51 0.15 -10.68
C ASP A 324 5.65 0.85 -11.74
N LEU A 325 6.27 1.67 -12.60
CA LEU A 325 5.60 2.36 -13.69
C LEU A 325 5.08 1.37 -14.75
N THR A 326 5.89 0.38 -15.13
CA THR A 326 5.47 -0.66 -16.08
C THR A 326 4.28 -1.44 -15.53
N ARG A 327 4.35 -1.88 -14.26
CA ARG A 327 3.25 -2.53 -13.54
C ARG A 327 1.99 -1.65 -13.52
N GLN A 328 2.14 -0.35 -13.25
CA GLN A 328 1.02 0.59 -13.22
C GLN A 328 0.31 0.69 -14.57
N VAL A 329 1.06 0.78 -15.66
CA VAL A 329 0.48 0.87 -17.00
C VAL A 329 -0.21 -0.43 -17.40
N LEU A 330 0.43 -1.58 -17.12
CA LEU A 330 -0.15 -2.90 -17.40
C LEU A 330 -1.43 -3.13 -16.58
N SER A 331 -1.50 -2.69 -15.33
CA SER A 331 -2.70 -2.85 -14.51
C SER A 331 -3.88 -2.03 -15.05
N LYS A 332 -3.62 -0.80 -15.50
CA LYS A 332 -4.67 0.04 -16.13
C LYS A 332 -5.10 -0.49 -17.48
N TYR A 333 -4.18 -1.04 -18.28
CA TYR A 333 -4.52 -1.71 -19.53
C TYR A 333 -5.35 -2.99 -19.27
N ALA A 334 -4.99 -3.79 -18.26
CA ALA A 334 -5.76 -4.96 -17.87
C ALA A 334 -7.19 -4.62 -17.42
N ASN A 335 -7.41 -3.45 -16.81
CA ASN A 335 -8.76 -3.01 -16.48
C ASN A 335 -9.64 -2.88 -17.72
N GLN A 336 -9.10 -2.32 -18.80
CA GLN A 336 -9.80 -2.21 -20.08
C GLN A 336 -10.06 -3.60 -20.69
N VAL A 337 -9.04 -4.47 -20.71
CA VAL A 337 -9.17 -5.84 -21.25
C VAL A 337 -10.25 -6.64 -20.53
N TYR A 338 -10.36 -6.50 -19.20
CA TYR A 338 -11.44 -7.11 -18.43
C TYR A 338 -12.82 -6.58 -18.87
N LEU A 339 -12.98 -5.26 -19.00
CA LEU A 339 -14.25 -4.67 -19.42
C LEU A 339 -14.63 -5.13 -20.84
N ASP A 340 -13.65 -5.24 -21.74
CA ASP A 340 -13.87 -5.76 -23.09
C ASP A 340 -14.33 -7.22 -23.07
N ALA A 341 -13.72 -8.06 -22.23
CA ALA A 341 -14.16 -9.44 -22.03
C ALA A 341 -15.60 -9.51 -21.52
N ILE A 342 -15.94 -8.72 -20.49
CA ILE A 342 -17.30 -8.67 -19.94
C ILE A 342 -18.31 -8.17 -20.96
N ASN A 343 -17.98 -7.15 -21.75
CA ASN A 343 -18.87 -6.64 -22.80
C ASN A 343 -19.12 -7.70 -23.87
N ALA A 344 -18.08 -8.40 -24.32
CA ALA A 344 -18.20 -9.51 -25.26
C ALA A 344 -19.07 -10.65 -24.71
N PHE A 345 -18.90 -11.00 -23.43
CA PHE A 345 -19.76 -11.97 -22.74
C PHE A 345 -21.23 -11.56 -22.77
N ARG A 346 -21.55 -10.29 -22.45
CA ARG A 346 -22.94 -9.79 -22.40
C ARG A 346 -23.65 -9.80 -23.74
N VAL A 347 -22.90 -9.61 -24.84
CA VAL A 347 -23.45 -9.69 -26.21
C VAL A 347 -23.33 -11.08 -26.83
N LYS A 348 -22.90 -12.08 -26.05
CA LYS A 348 -22.66 -13.47 -26.47
C LYS A 348 -21.65 -13.62 -27.61
N ASP A 349 -20.67 -12.71 -27.70
CA ASP A 349 -19.53 -12.86 -28.62
C ASP A 349 -18.46 -13.75 -27.99
N THR A 350 -18.62 -15.05 -28.17
CA THR A 350 -17.71 -16.08 -27.62
C THR A 350 -16.27 -15.91 -28.09
N LYS A 351 -16.06 -15.49 -29.36
CA LYS A 351 -14.70 -15.38 -29.91
C LYS A 351 -13.95 -14.23 -29.25
N THR A 352 -14.57 -13.06 -29.14
CA THR A 352 -13.97 -11.90 -28.48
C THR A 352 -13.83 -12.13 -26.98
N PHE A 353 -14.82 -12.76 -26.33
CA PHE A 353 -14.72 -13.12 -24.91
C PHE A 353 -13.52 -14.02 -24.63
N LEU A 354 -13.36 -15.12 -25.39
CA LEU A 354 -12.23 -16.05 -25.20
C LEU A 354 -10.88 -15.36 -25.46
N TYR A 355 -10.79 -14.52 -26.48
CA TYR A 355 -9.58 -13.75 -26.76
C TYR A 355 -9.22 -12.80 -25.62
N GLN A 356 -10.17 -11.98 -25.15
CA GLN A 356 -9.91 -10.98 -24.12
C GLN A 356 -9.68 -11.58 -22.73
N SER A 357 -10.42 -12.63 -22.37
CA SER A 357 -10.18 -13.38 -21.12
C SER A 357 -8.78 -14.00 -21.09
N GLN A 358 -8.35 -14.66 -22.17
CA GLN A 358 -6.97 -15.18 -22.25
C GLN A 358 -5.93 -14.07 -22.22
N ARG A 359 -6.17 -12.95 -22.91
CA ARG A 359 -5.29 -11.77 -22.87
C ARG A 359 -5.18 -11.21 -21.45
N PHE A 360 -6.27 -11.14 -20.68
CA PHE A 360 -6.25 -10.74 -19.28
C PHE A 360 -5.41 -11.69 -18.41
N LEU A 361 -5.60 -13.01 -18.55
CA LEU A 361 -4.80 -14.00 -17.82
C LEU A 361 -3.31 -13.91 -18.19
N GLN A 362 -2.99 -13.65 -19.46
CA GLN A 362 -1.62 -13.45 -19.90
C GLN A 362 -1.01 -12.16 -19.32
N LEU A 363 -1.78 -11.07 -19.22
CA LEU A 363 -1.32 -9.84 -18.55
C LEU A 363 -0.95 -10.09 -17.08
N ILE A 364 -1.69 -10.94 -16.36
CA ILE A 364 -1.33 -11.31 -14.99
C ILE A 364 0.01 -12.07 -14.97
N LYS A 365 0.21 -13.04 -15.87
CA LYS A 365 1.46 -13.83 -15.96
C LYS A 365 2.67 -12.96 -16.32
N ASP A 366 2.50 -12.04 -17.26
CA ASP A 366 3.55 -11.13 -17.70
C ASP A 366 3.88 -10.10 -16.62
N THR A 367 2.86 -9.61 -15.89
CA THR A 367 3.07 -8.72 -14.73
C THR A 367 3.76 -9.47 -13.58
N GLU A 368 3.43 -10.74 -13.36
CA GLU A 368 4.12 -11.62 -12.42
C GLU A 368 5.62 -11.76 -12.77
N GLU A 369 5.96 -11.98 -14.04
CA GLU A 369 7.34 -12.05 -14.53
C GLU A 369 8.10 -10.72 -14.31
N LEU A 370 7.47 -9.59 -14.65
CA LEU A 370 8.04 -8.26 -14.40
C LEU A 370 8.38 -8.04 -12.93
N LEU A 371 7.47 -8.42 -12.02
CA LEU A 371 7.65 -8.23 -10.59
C LEU A 371 8.67 -9.21 -9.98
N ALA A 372 8.84 -10.38 -10.60
CA ALA A 372 9.88 -11.33 -10.21
C ALA A 372 11.29 -10.79 -10.46
N ALA A 373 11.45 -9.80 -11.37
CA ALA A 373 12.72 -9.20 -11.71
C ALA A 373 13.22 -8.13 -10.70
N ASP A 374 12.54 -7.93 -9.58
CA ASP A 374 12.98 -7.01 -8.53
C ASP A 374 12.63 -7.47 -7.09
N ASP A 375 13.65 -7.56 -6.22
CA ASP A 375 13.57 -7.97 -4.79
C ASP A 375 12.47 -7.22 -4.01
N ASN A 376 12.12 -6.02 -4.47
CA ASN A 376 11.14 -5.16 -3.82
C ASN A 376 9.70 -5.63 -4.00
N PHE A 377 9.41 -6.46 -5.02
CA PHE A 377 8.07 -6.92 -5.36
C PHE A 377 7.85 -8.43 -5.14
N LEU A 378 8.63 -9.06 -4.26
CA LEU A 378 8.54 -10.51 -4.00
C LEU A 378 7.73 -10.84 -2.75
N LEU A 379 6.69 -11.67 -2.89
CA LEU A 379 5.92 -12.21 -1.76
C LEU A 379 6.81 -12.99 -0.78
N GLY A 380 7.80 -13.73 -1.29
CA GLY A 380 8.68 -14.55 -0.46
C GLY A 380 9.39 -13.74 0.62
N THR A 381 9.80 -12.50 0.31
CA THR A 381 10.46 -11.63 1.30
C THR A 381 9.56 -11.32 2.49
N TRP A 382 8.26 -11.09 2.25
CA TRP A 382 7.26 -10.86 3.31
C TRP A 382 7.02 -12.11 4.16
N LEU A 383 6.87 -13.28 3.51
CA LEU A 383 6.61 -14.54 4.21
C LEU A 383 7.82 -15.03 5.01
N GLU A 384 9.03 -14.90 4.49
CA GLU A 384 10.24 -15.25 5.24
C GLU A 384 10.49 -14.30 6.41
N SER A 385 10.24 -12.99 6.26
CA SER A 385 10.29 -12.06 7.39
C SER A 385 9.36 -12.50 8.53
N ALA A 386 8.12 -12.88 8.22
CA ALA A 386 7.18 -13.38 9.23
C ALA A 386 7.71 -14.66 9.91
N LYS A 387 8.19 -15.61 9.11
CA LYS A 387 8.69 -16.90 9.62
C LYS A 387 9.97 -16.79 10.45
N ASN A 388 10.83 -15.82 10.16
CA ASN A 388 12.10 -15.63 10.85
C ASN A 388 11.94 -15.02 12.25
N LEU A 389 10.80 -14.39 12.55
CA LEU A 389 10.47 -13.91 13.89
C LEU A 389 9.85 -14.99 14.80
N ALA A 390 9.50 -16.16 14.26
CA ALA A 390 8.89 -17.23 15.04
C ALA A 390 9.93 -17.99 15.88
N MET A 391 9.59 -18.32 17.12
CA MET A 391 10.47 -19.05 18.03
C MET A 391 10.35 -20.57 17.91
N ASN A 392 9.25 -21.05 17.30
CA ASN A 392 8.98 -22.47 17.14
C ASN A 392 8.13 -22.76 15.89
N HIS A 393 7.99 -24.04 15.54
CA HIS A 393 7.27 -24.47 14.34
C HIS A 393 5.76 -24.15 14.36
N LYS A 394 5.13 -24.09 15.54
CA LYS A 394 3.71 -23.70 15.65
C LYS A 394 3.54 -22.22 15.32
N GLU A 395 4.36 -21.36 15.91
CA GLU A 395 4.40 -19.92 15.60
C GLU A 395 4.77 -19.66 14.15
N ARG A 396 5.75 -20.38 13.59
CA ARG A 396 6.17 -20.21 12.20
C ARG A 396 5.01 -20.41 11.23
N ARG A 397 4.20 -21.46 11.45
CA ARG A 397 2.97 -21.71 10.68
C ARG A 397 1.91 -20.63 10.90
N GLN A 398 1.73 -20.20 12.15
CA GLN A 398 0.75 -19.17 12.50
C GLN A 398 1.10 -17.80 11.87
N TYR A 399 2.36 -17.39 11.93
CA TYR A 399 2.84 -16.12 11.41
C TYR A 399 2.79 -16.10 9.88
N GLU A 400 3.16 -17.20 9.22
CA GLU A 400 2.99 -17.33 7.77
C GLU A 400 1.50 -17.26 7.37
N TRP A 401 0.62 -17.96 8.10
CA TRP A 401 -0.83 -17.86 7.87
C TRP A 401 -1.35 -16.43 8.06
N ASN A 402 -0.91 -15.72 9.12
CA ASN A 402 -1.26 -14.31 9.33
C ASN A 402 -0.76 -13.42 8.18
N ALA A 403 0.48 -13.60 7.75
CA ALA A 403 1.11 -12.84 6.67
C ALA A 403 0.39 -13.02 5.33
N ARG A 404 -0.01 -14.27 5.01
CA ARG A 404 -0.83 -14.59 3.82
C ARG A 404 -2.23 -14.02 3.92
N THR A 405 -2.86 -14.15 5.09
CA THR A 405 -4.26 -13.77 5.30
C THR A 405 -4.47 -12.27 5.20
N GLN A 406 -3.56 -11.48 5.77
CA GLN A 406 -3.64 -10.02 5.76
C GLN A 406 -3.62 -9.42 4.35
N VAL A 407 -2.85 -9.99 3.41
CA VAL A 407 -2.75 -9.46 2.04
C VAL A 407 -3.76 -10.08 1.07
N THR A 408 -4.70 -10.90 1.56
CA THR A 408 -5.69 -11.62 0.74
C THR A 408 -7.11 -11.54 1.32
N MET A 409 -7.65 -12.64 1.85
CA MET A 409 -9.05 -12.77 2.25
C MET A 409 -9.39 -12.04 3.56
N TRP A 410 -8.43 -11.61 4.39
CA TRP A 410 -8.78 -11.05 5.70
C TRP A 410 -9.56 -12.05 6.60
N PHE A 411 -10.47 -11.59 7.47
CA PHE A 411 -11.23 -12.46 8.41
C PHE A 411 -12.66 -12.77 7.90
N ASP A 412 -13.62 -13.07 8.78
CA ASP A 412 -15.09 -13.17 8.55
C ASP A 412 -15.64 -14.02 7.36
N THR A 413 -14.81 -14.83 6.71
CA THR A 413 -15.21 -15.60 5.52
C THR A 413 -16.00 -16.87 5.88
N THR A 414 -17.07 -17.15 5.14
CA THR A 414 -17.84 -18.39 5.22
C THR A 414 -17.63 -19.26 3.98
N LYS A 415 -18.25 -20.44 3.90
CA LYS A 415 -18.13 -21.34 2.73
C LYS A 415 -18.54 -20.69 1.39
N SER A 416 -19.38 -19.66 1.40
CA SER A 416 -19.89 -19.03 0.16
C SER A 416 -19.97 -17.51 0.20
N VAL A 417 -19.46 -16.89 1.26
CA VAL A 417 -19.43 -15.43 1.42
C VAL A 417 -18.02 -15.05 1.80
N GLN A 418 -17.39 -14.25 0.96
CA GLN A 418 -16.07 -13.69 1.21
C GLN A 418 -16.08 -12.63 2.31
N SER A 419 -14.91 -12.32 2.85
CA SER A 419 -14.73 -11.21 3.78
C SER A 419 -15.22 -9.89 3.21
N SER A 420 -15.76 -9.05 4.07
CA SER A 420 -16.01 -7.64 3.77
C SER A 420 -14.71 -6.85 3.48
N LEU A 421 -13.57 -7.35 3.96
CA LEU A 421 -12.23 -6.79 3.79
C LEU A 421 -11.36 -7.57 2.79
N HIS A 422 -11.95 -8.47 1.99
CA HIS A 422 -11.21 -9.20 0.96
C HIS A 422 -10.45 -8.24 0.05
N ASP A 423 -9.19 -8.56 -0.22
CA ASP A 423 -8.28 -7.77 -1.04
C ASP A 423 -8.11 -6.31 -0.58
N TYR A 424 -8.47 -5.96 0.67
CA TYR A 424 -8.30 -4.60 1.22
C TYR A 424 -6.82 -4.18 1.21
N ALA A 425 -5.94 -5.10 1.63
CA ALA A 425 -4.50 -4.89 1.63
C ALA A 425 -3.81 -5.64 0.49
N ASN A 426 -4.45 -5.70 -0.68
CA ASN A 426 -3.87 -6.31 -1.87
C ASN A 426 -2.48 -5.75 -2.20
N LYS A 427 -1.70 -6.56 -2.94
CA LYS A 427 -0.33 -6.24 -3.36
C LYS A 427 -0.09 -6.74 -4.77
N PHE A 428 0.66 -5.97 -5.54
CA PHE A 428 1.28 -6.45 -6.77
C PHE A 428 2.64 -7.04 -6.43
N TRP A 429 2.63 -8.30 -5.99
CA TRP A 429 3.84 -9.05 -5.71
C TRP A 429 3.91 -10.31 -6.57
N SER A 430 5.11 -10.61 -7.08
CA SER A 430 5.41 -11.93 -7.64
C SER A 430 5.21 -12.99 -6.57
N GLY A 431 4.69 -14.13 -6.99
CA GLY A 431 4.16 -15.19 -6.14
C GLY A 431 2.68 -14.98 -5.84
N LEU A 432 2.28 -13.77 -5.45
CA LEU A 432 0.88 -13.48 -5.14
C LEU A 432 0.02 -13.38 -6.40
N LEU A 433 0.52 -12.72 -7.46
CA LEU A 433 -0.18 -12.65 -8.74
C LEU A 433 -0.34 -14.02 -9.38
N GLY A 434 0.75 -14.77 -9.51
CA GLY A 434 0.75 -16.07 -10.15
C GLY A 434 0.01 -17.15 -9.35
N LYS A 435 0.08 -17.16 -8.02
CA LYS A 435 -0.48 -18.23 -7.18
C LYS A 435 -1.77 -17.90 -6.45
N TYR A 436 -2.22 -16.64 -6.43
CA TYR A 436 -3.47 -16.26 -5.78
C TYR A 436 -4.44 -15.59 -6.76
N TYR A 437 -4.01 -14.53 -7.45
CA TYR A 437 -4.91 -13.76 -8.33
C TYR A 437 -5.19 -14.45 -9.67
N LEU A 438 -4.16 -15.02 -10.32
CA LEU A 438 -4.32 -15.70 -11.61
C LEU A 438 -5.29 -16.89 -11.54
N PRO A 439 -5.22 -17.80 -10.56
CA PRO A 439 -6.19 -18.90 -10.45
C PRO A 439 -7.62 -18.41 -10.21
N ARG A 440 -7.81 -17.34 -9.42
CA ARG A 440 -9.14 -16.72 -9.20
C ARG A 440 -9.73 -16.16 -10.49
N ALA A 441 -8.92 -15.44 -11.27
CA ALA A 441 -9.34 -14.92 -12.57
C ALA A 441 -9.64 -16.04 -13.57
N SER A 442 -8.81 -17.08 -13.61
CA SER A 442 -9.03 -18.26 -14.47
C SER A 442 -10.35 -18.93 -14.13
N MET A 443 -10.59 -19.26 -12.86
CA MET A 443 -11.84 -19.86 -12.40
C MET A 443 -13.05 -19.02 -12.81
N TYR A 444 -12.97 -17.70 -12.69
CA TYR A 444 -14.07 -16.81 -13.09
C TYR A 444 -14.36 -16.88 -14.59
N PHE A 445 -13.32 -16.75 -15.44
CA PHE A 445 -13.51 -16.81 -16.89
C PHE A 445 -13.90 -18.21 -17.39
N ASP A 446 -13.46 -19.27 -16.71
CA ASP A 446 -13.87 -20.65 -17.03
C ASP A 446 -15.39 -20.84 -16.80
N HIS A 447 -15.91 -20.32 -15.68
CA HIS A 447 -17.36 -20.34 -15.41
C HIS A 447 -18.16 -19.52 -16.43
N LEU A 448 -17.67 -18.33 -16.81
CA LEU A 448 -18.30 -17.53 -17.86
C LEU A 448 -18.21 -18.20 -19.25
N SER A 449 -17.11 -18.89 -19.54
CA SER A 449 -16.97 -19.65 -20.78
C SER A 449 -17.99 -20.78 -20.86
N ARG A 450 -18.18 -21.55 -19.78
CA ARG A 450 -19.19 -22.61 -19.72
C ARG A 450 -20.60 -22.05 -19.91
N ASN A 451 -20.90 -20.91 -19.30
CA ASN A 451 -22.18 -20.22 -19.51
C ASN A 451 -22.45 -19.95 -21.01
N LEU A 452 -21.44 -19.49 -21.76
CA LEU A 452 -21.58 -19.26 -23.21
C LEU A 452 -21.67 -20.54 -24.04
N THR A 453 -20.89 -21.58 -23.71
CA THR A 453 -20.79 -22.80 -24.52
C THR A 453 -21.87 -23.83 -24.23
N GLU A 454 -22.28 -23.95 -22.96
CA GLU A 454 -23.26 -24.93 -22.48
C GLU A 454 -24.65 -24.31 -22.32
N ASN A 455 -24.78 -23.00 -22.51
CA ASN A 455 -26.02 -22.23 -22.35
C ASN A 455 -26.65 -22.41 -20.94
N GLU A 456 -25.80 -22.58 -19.92
CA GLU A 456 -26.17 -22.61 -18.51
C GLU A 456 -26.05 -21.23 -17.87
N ASP A 457 -26.90 -20.89 -16.91
CA ASP A 457 -26.79 -19.64 -16.14
C ASP A 457 -25.51 -19.58 -15.28
N PHE A 458 -24.95 -18.39 -15.07
CA PHE A 458 -23.76 -18.22 -14.24
C PHE A 458 -24.08 -18.50 -12.76
N LYS A 459 -23.56 -19.61 -12.25
CA LYS A 459 -23.81 -20.08 -10.89
C LYS A 459 -22.91 -19.34 -9.88
N LEU A 460 -23.19 -18.06 -9.63
CA LEU A 460 -22.41 -17.17 -8.73
C LEU A 460 -22.06 -17.82 -7.38
N LYS A 461 -22.99 -18.55 -6.74
CA LYS A 461 -22.76 -19.21 -5.45
C LYS A 461 -21.77 -20.38 -5.54
N GLU A 462 -21.75 -21.11 -6.65
CA GLU A 462 -20.83 -22.23 -6.87
C GLU A 462 -19.42 -21.72 -7.14
N TRP A 463 -19.29 -20.76 -8.06
CA TRP A 463 -18.03 -20.06 -8.28
C TRP A 463 -17.47 -19.48 -6.97
N ARG A 464 -18.31 -18.83 -6.16
CA ARG A 464 -17.92 -18.32 -4.82
C ARG A 464 -17.35 -19.41 -3.92
N ARG A 465 -18.02 -20.56 -3.82
CA ARG A 465 -17.55 -21.68 -2.99
C ARG A 465 -16.18 -22.16 -3.45
N GLU A 466 -15.96 -22.28 -4.75
CA GLU A 466 -14.70 -22.75 -5.33
C GLU A 466 -13.54 -21.80 -5.02
N TRP A 467 -13.67 -20.52 -5.37
CA TRP A 467 -12.56 -19.58 -5.22
C TRP A 467 -12.28 -19.22 -3.74
N ILE A 468 -13.30 -19.25 -2.87
CA ILE A 468 -13.13 -19.08 -1.41
C ILE A 468 -12.41 -20.29 -0.82
N ALA A 469 -12.79 -21.52 -1.20
CA ALA A 469 -12.11 -22.73 -0.75
C ALA A 469 -10.65 -22.75 -1.22
N TYR A 470 -10.40 -22.35 -2.46
CA TYR A 470 -9.04 -22.16 -2.99
C TYR A 470 -8.25 -21.14 -2.16
N SER A 471 -8.83 -19.97 -1.89
CA SER A 471 -8.18 -18.91 -1.11
C SER A 471 -7.82 -19.39 0.29
N SER A 472 -8.74 -20.08 0.96
CA SER A 472 -8.53 -20.66 2.28
C SER A 472 -7.42 -21.72 2.28
N LYS A 473 -7.33 -22.52 1.21
CA LYS A 473 -6.25 -23.50 1.03
C LYS A 473 -4.90 -22.81 0.81
N TRP A 474 -4.86 -21.77 -0.03
CA TRP A 474 -3.66 -21.00 -0.30
C TRP A 474 -3.10 -20.33 0.97
N GLN A 475 -3.98 -19.74 1.80
CA GLN A 475 -3.58 -19.12 3.07
C GLN A 475 -2.99 -20.11 4.08
N ARG A 476 -3.49 -21.35 4.09
CA ARG A 476 -2.99 -22.43 4.97
C ARG A 476 -1.78 -23.18 4.39
N SER A 477 -1.39 -22.87 3.16
CA SER A 477 -0.27 -23.53 2.50
C SER A 477 1.07 -23.09 3.07
N ASN A 478 2.09 -23.91 2.84
CA ASN A 478 3.49 -23.67 3.16
C ASN A 478 4.35 -23.64 1.88
N GLU A 479 3.75 -23.29 0.74
CA GLU A 479 4.48 -23.17 -0.54
C GLU A 479 5.57 -22.12 -0.39
N LEU A 480 6.79 -22.44 -0.83
CA LEU A 480 7.93 -21.54 -0.80
C LEU A 480 7.89 -20.60 -2.00
N TYR A 481 8.29 -19.35 -1.77
CA TYR A 481 8.34 -18.31 -2.79
C TYR A 481 9.76 -17.71 -2.84
N PRO A 482 10.27 -17.33 -4.03
CA PRO A 482 11.57 -16.69 -4.15
C PRO A 482 11.70 -15.45 -3.26
N VAL A 483 12.89 -15.30 -2.65
CA VAL A 483 13.29 -14.11 -1.89
C VAL A 483 14.32 -13.27 -2.61
N LYS A 484 14.70 -13.69 -3.82
CA LYS A 484 15.63 -13.02 -4.71
C LYS A 484 15.05 -12.95 -6.10
N ALA A 485 15.28 -11.80 -6.72
CA ALA A 485 14.81 -11.50 -8.05
C ALA A 485 15.50 -12.38 -9.09
N GLU A 486 14.76 -12.66 -10.14
CA GLU A 486 15.24 -13.36 -11.32
C GLU A 486 14.72 -12.65 -12.57
N GLY A 487 15.57 -12.51 -13.59
CA GLY A 487 15.26 -11.82 -14.83
C GLY A 487 15.83 -10.40 -14.92
N ASP A 488 15.79 -9.85 -16.14
CA ASP A 488 16.24 -8.49 -16.44
C ASP A 488 15.03 -7.56 -16.51
N ALA A 489 14.84 -6.77 -15.47
CA ALA A 489 13.73 -5.83 -15.36
C ALA A 489 13.64 -4.83 -16.54
N LEU A 490 14.77 -4.40 -17.11
CA LEU A 490 14.79 -3.46 -18.23
C LEU A 490 14.37 -4.14 -19.53
N ALA A 491 14.88 -5.34 -19.78
CA ALA A 491 14.53 -6.12 -20.97
C ALA A 491 13.06 -6.57 -20.92
N ILE A 492 12.59 -7.04 -19.76
CA ILE A 492 11.19 -7.41 -19.55
C ILE A 492 10.29 -6.19 -19.74
N SER A 493 10.60 -5.05 -19.10
CA SER A 493 9.78 -3.83 -19.25
C SER A 493 9.70 -3.36 -20.71
N SER A 494 10.80 -3.43 -21.46
CA SER A 494 10.81 -3.11 -22.91
C SER A 494 9.92 -4.06 -23.70
N THR A 495 10.03 -5.37 -23.44
CA THR A 495 9.26 -6.41 -24.14
C THR A 495 7.77 -6.26 -23.88
N LEU A 496 7.37 -5.97 -22.63
CA LEU A 496 5.98 -5.77 -22.27
C LEU A 496 5.40 -4.47 -22.83
N TYR A 497 6.21 -3.43 -22.97
CA TYR A 497 5.82 -2.21 -23.66
C TYR A 497 5.47 -2.50 -25.13
N ASP A 498 6.37 -3.16 -25.87
CA ASP A 498 6.15 -3.50 -27.27
C ASP A 498 4.98 -4.48 -27.47
N LYS A 499 4.76 -5.39 -26.51
CA LYS A 499 3.69 -6.39 -26.59
C LYS A 499 2.28 -5.82 -26.44
N TYR A 500 2.12 -4.75 -25.65
CA TYR A 500 0.80 -4.28 -25.21
C TYR A 500 0.48 -2.82 -25.51
N LEU A 501 1.49 -1.96 -25.67
CA LEU A 501 1.34 -0.50 -25.57
C LEU A 501 1.80 0.28 -26.81
N VAL A 502 2.36 -0.43 -27.79
CA VAL A 502 2.64 0.03 -29.16
C VAL A 502 1.58 -0.55 -30.07
#